data_AF-A0A8J6A5T8-F1
#
_entry.id   AF-A0A8J6A5T8-F1
#
_cell.length_a   1.000
_cell.length_b   1.000
_cell.length_c   1.000
_cell.angle_alpha   90.00
_cell.angle_beta   90.00
_cell.angle_gamma   90.00
#
_symmetry.space_group_name_H-M   'P 1'
#
loop_
_entity.id
_entity.type
_entity.pdbx_description
1 polymer ?
#
loop_
_entity_poly.entity_id
_entity_poly.type
_entity_poly.pdbx_seq_one_letter_code
_entity_poly.pdbx_strand_id
1 'polypeptide(L)' 'MNEVVHTNPTIGSNVEEIVLQKTHFLMWDLGGQETLRSAWTAYYSNTEFIILVIDSTDRERLLTTREELYKMLSHE' A
#
# COMPACT_ATOMS: atom_id res chain seq x y z
N MET A 1 29.27 7.69 -1.87
CA MET A 1 29.02 6.62 -0.89
C MET A 1 27.55 6.27 -1.01
N ASN A 2 27.22 5.14 -1.64
CA ASN A 2 25.85 4.64 -1.67
C ASN A 2 25.57 4.02 -0.31
N GLU A 3 24.98 4.79 0.61
CA GLU A 3 24.37 4.19 1.78
C GLU A 3 23.20 3.33 1.32
N VAL A 4 23.30 2.03 1.57
CA VAL A 4 22.15 1.13 1.47
C VAL A 4 21.24 1.51 2.63
N VAL A 5 20.20 2.29 2.34
CA VAL A 5 19.16 2.58 3.33
C VAL A 5 18.42 1.28 3.59
N HIS A 6 18.62 0.73 4.79
CA HIS A 6 17.92 -0.48 5.22
C HIS A 6 16.48 -0.10 5.52
N THR A 7 15.54 -0.63 4.76
CA THR A 7 14.11 -0.44 5.04
C THR A 7 13.68 -1.41 6.13
N ASN A 8 12.93 -0.92 7.11
CA ASN A 8 12.29 -1.75 8.14
C ASN A 8 10.82 -1.96 7.77
N PRO A 9 10.18 -3.07 8.18
CA PRO A 9 8.75 -3.25 7.96
C PRO A 9 7.94 -2.08 8.53
N THR A 10 7.00 -1.55 7.76
CA THR A 10 6.11 -0.48 8.21
C THR A 10 5.15 -1.02 9.27
N ILE A 11 5.26 -0.52 10.50
CA ILE A 11 4.41 -0.91 11.65
C ILE A 11 3.12 -0.06 11.71
N GLY A 12 3.09 1.10 11.04
CA GLY A 12 1.96 2.03 11.03
C GLY A 12 1.62 2.51 9.61
N SER A 13 1.43 3.81 9.47
CA SER A 13 1.24 4.50 8.19
C SER A 13 2.23 5.65 8.06
N ASN A 14 2.69 5.89 6.83
CA ASN A 14 3.41 7.11 6.46
C ASN A 14 2.57 7.90 5.47
N VAL A 15 2.70 9.23 5.48
CA VAL A 15 2.03 10.12 4.52
C VAL A 15 3.08 10.89 3.73
N GLU A 16 2.94 10.88 2.41
CA GLU A 16 3.79 11.64 1.50
C GLU A 16 2.92 12.48 0.55
N GLU A 17 3.29 13.75 0.41
CA GLU A 17 2.72 14.62 -0.60
C GLU A 17 3.65 14.65 -1.81
N ILE A 18 3.13 14.28 -2.97
CA ILE A 18 3.86 14.30 -4.25
C ILE A 18 3.12 15.24 -5.20
N VAL A 19 3.82 16.27 -5.69
CA VAL A 19 3.29 17.17 -6.71
C VAL A 19 3.89 16.81 -8.05
N LEU A 20 3.05 16.33 -8.98
CA LEU A 20 3.44 16.03 -10.34
C LEU A 20 2.72 17.00 -11.29
N GLN A 21 3.47 17.92 -11.88
CA GLN A 21 2.96 18.99 -12.75
C GLN A 21 1.89 19.86 -12.05
N LYS A 22 0.60 19.62 -12.34
CA LYS A 22 -0.55 20.36 -11.80
C LYS A 22 -1.43 19.48 -10.89
N THR A 23 -0.98 18.26 -10.59
CA THR A 23 -1.70 17.29 -9.77
C THR A 23 -0.98 17.10 -8.45
N HIS A 24 -1.74 17.18 -7.35
CA HIS A 24 -1.27 16.91 -6.00
C HIS A 24 -1.74 15.53 -5.57
N PHE A 25 -0.80 14.67 -5.17
CA PHE A 25 -1.07 13.35 -4.64
C PHE A 25 -0.79 13.37 -3.14
N LEU A 26 -1.79 13.03 -2.34
CA LEU A 26 -1.60 12.70 -0.93
C LEU A 26 -1.61 11.18 -0.81
N MET A 27 -0.44 10.58 -0.61
CA MET A 27 -0.25 9.14 -0.62
C MET A 27 -0.02 8.61 0.79
N TRP A 28 -0.69 7.52 1.12
CA TRP A 28 -0.52 6.81 2.37
C TRP A 28 0.19 5.49 2.11
N ASP A 29 1.40 5.31 2.66
CA ASP A 29 2.08 4.01 2.69
C ASP A 29 1.59 3.23 3.92
N LEU A 30 1.09 2.02 3.70
CA LEU A 30 0.42 1.20 4.71
C LEU A 30 1.17 -0.11 4.91
N GLY A 31 1.34 -0.50 6.17
CA GLY A 31 1.94 -1.80 6.51
C GLY A 31 1.18 -2.99 5.92
N GLY A 32 1.93 -3.92 5.31
CA GLY A 32 1.42 -5.13 4.66
C GLY A 32 1.20 -6.35 5.56
N GLN A 33 1.54 -6.25 6.84
CA GLN A 33 1.39 -7.33 7.82
C GLN A 33 -0.09 -7.66 8.02
N GLU A 34 -0.42 -8.95 8.13
CA GLU A 34 -1.81 -9.42 8.21
C GLU A 34 -2.63 -8.73 9.30
N THR A 35 -2.03 -8.47 10.46
CA THR A 35 -2.65 -7.77 11.59
C THR A 35 -2.99 -6.31 11.31
N LEU A 36 -2.31 -5.67 10.35
CA LEU A 36 -2.50 -4.27 9.97
C LEU A 36 -3.50 -4.10 8.82
N ARG A 37 -3.76 -5.15 8.03
CA ARG A 37 -4.63 -5.06 6.83
C ARG A 37 -6.07 -4.68 7.14
N SER A 38 -6.55 -5.04 8.33
CA SER A 38 -7.89 -4.66 8.81
C SER A 38 -8.08 -3.14 8.90
N ALA A 39 -7.00 -2.37 9.01
CA ALA A 39 -7.04 -0.91 9.09
C ALA A 39 -7.04 -0.22 7.71
N TRP A 40 -6.74 -0.92 6.61
CA TRP A 40 -6.56 -0.31 5.29
C TRP A 40 -7.79 0.48 4.82
N THR A 41 -9.00 -0.03 5.09
CA THR A 41 -10.29 0.57 4.72
C THR A 41 -10.46 2.00 5.22
N ALA A 42 -9.89 2.32 6.38
CA ALA A 42 -9.92 3.67 6.94
C ALA A 42 -9.07 4.67 6.14
N TYR A 43 -8.09 4.21 5.36
CA TYR A 43 -7.15 5.06 4.62
C TYR A 43 -7.54 5.25 3.15
N TYR A 44 -8.19 4.27 2.52
CA TYR A 44 -8.60 4.39 1.12
C TYR A 44 -10.06 4.88 0.95
N SER A 45 -10.77 5.14 2.04
CA SER A 45 -12.08 5.80 1.99
C SER A 45 -11.97 7.17 1.32
N ASN A 46 -12.74 7.39 0.25
CA ASN A 46 -12.70 8.60 -0.59
C ASN A 46 -11.40 8.83 -1.39
N THR A 47 -10.57 7.80 -1.58
CA THR A 47 -9.42 7.90 -2.50
C THR A 47 -9.88 7.70 -3.94
N GLU A 48 -9.24 8.40 -4.87
CA GLU A 48 -9.50 8.23 -6.31
C GLU A 48 -8.82 6.98 -6.89
N PHE A 49 -7.65 6.61 -6.32
CA PHE A 49 -6.83 5.52 -6.81
C PHE A 49 -6.17 4.76 -5.66
N ILE A 50 -5.96 3.47 -5.89
CA ILE A 50 -5.18 2.59 -5.01
C ILE A 50 -4.01 2.03 -5.82
N ILE A 51 -2.81 2.11 -5.26
CA ILE A 51 -1.61 1.47 -5.82
C ILE A 51 -1.31 0.23 -5.00
N LEU A 52 -1.54 -0.95 -5.58
CA LEU A 52 -1.19 -2.23 -4.97
C LEU A 52 0.16 -2.71 -5.52
N VAL A 53 1.18 -2.78 -4.66
CA VAL A 53 2.51 -3.25 -5.03
C VAL A 53 2.60 -4.75 -4.82
N ILE A 54 3.02 -5.49 -5.85
CA ILE A 54 3.10 -6.95 -5.85
C ILE A 54 4.54 -7.37 -6.11
N ASP A 55 5.11 -8.21 -5.23
CA ASP A 55 6.39 -8.86 -5.49
C ASP A 55 6.20 -9.92 -6.57
N SER A 56 6.68 -9.61 -7.79
CA SER A 56 6.58 -10.51 -8.94
C SER A 56 7.36 -11.82 -8.80
N THR A 57 8.30 -11.89 -7.85
CA THR A 57 9.14 -13.08 -7.61
C THR A 57 8.51 -14.02 -6.57
N ASP A 58 7.62 -13.50 -5.73
CA ASP A 58 6.96 -14.27 -4.67
C ASP A 58 5.67 -14.93 -5.16
N ARG A 59 5.84 -16.06 -5.86
CA ARG A 59 4.72 -16.80 -6.45
C ARG A 59 3.77 -17.40 -5.41
N GLU A 60 4.26 -17.71 -4.22
CA GLU A 60 3.46 -18.32 -3.14
C GLU A 60 2.43 -17.33 -2.60
N ARG A 61 2.82 -16.06 -2.45
CA ARG A 61 1.93 -15.01 -1.92
C ARG A 61 1.02 -14.36 -2.95
N LEU A 62 1.13 -14.70 -4.24
CA LEU A 62 0.23 -14.16 -5.28
C LEU A 62 -1.25 -14.47 -5.00
N LEU A 63 -1.57 -15.65 -4.47
CA LEU A 63 -2.96 -16.00 -4.13
C LEU A 63 -3.49 -15.11 -3.00
N THR A 64 -2.68 -14.86 -1.98
CA THR A 64 -3.01 -13.93 -0.90
C THR A 64 -3.22 -12.52 -1.43
N THR A 65 -2.33 -12.01 -2.29
CA THR A 65 -2.48 -10.68 -2.88
C THR A 65 -3.76 -10.55 -3.71
N ARG A 66 -4.11 -11.59 -4.47
CA ARG A 66 -5.39 -11.65 -5.21
C ARG A 66 -6.59 -11.57 -4.26
N GLU A 67 -6.57 -12.33 -3.17
CA GLU A 67 -7.66 -12.32 -2.18
C GLU A 67 -7.81 -10.95 -1.52
N GLU A 68 -6.70 -10.31 -1.13
CA GLU A 68 -6.73 -8.95 -0.58
C GLU A 68 -7.24 -7.93 -1.60
N LEU A 69 -6.84 -8.02 -2.86
CA LEU A 69 -7.37 -7.17 -3.92
C LEU A 69 -8.90 -7.30 -4.05
N TYR A 70 -9.43 -8.51 -4.08
CA TYR A 70 -10.89 -8.71 -4.16
C TYR A 70 -11.62 -8.21 -2.92
N LYS A 71 -11.04 -8.38 -1.72
CA LYS A 71 -11.60 -7.79 -0.50
C LYS A 71 -11.64 -6.26 -0.61
N MET A 72 -10.58 -5.62 -1.08
CA MET A 72 -10.55 -4.17 -1.23
C MET A 72 -11.60 -3.68 -2.24
N LEU A 73 -11.72 -4.36 -3.38
CA LEU A 73 -12.72 -4.05 -4.41
C LEU A 73 -14.17 -4.33 -3.98
N SER A 74 -14.39 -5.24 -3.03
CA SER A 74 -15.73 -5.48 -2.48
C SER A 74 -16.17 -4.48 -1.42
N HIS A 75 -15.29 -3.56 -1.01
CA HIS A 75 -15.61 -2.47 -0.10
C HIS A 75 -16.11 -1.23 -0.87
N GLU A 76 -17.03 -1.45 -1.82
CA GLU A 76 -17.89 -0.42 -2.40
C GLU A 76 -19.21 -0.33 -1.63
#